data_AF-A0A8J3I1Q9-F1
#
_entry.id   AF-A0A8J3I1Q9-F1
#
_cell.length_a   1.000
_cell.length_b   1.000
_cell.length_c   1.000
_cell.angle_alpha   90.00
_cell.angle_beta   90.00
_cell.angle_gamma   90.00
#
_symmetry.space_group_name_H-M   'P 1'
#
loop_
_entity.id
_entity.type
_entity.pdbx_description
1 polymer ?
#
loop_
_entity_poly.entity_id
_entity_poly.type
_entity_poly.pdbx_seq_one_letter_code
_entity_poly.pdbx_strand_id
1 'polypeptide(L)'
;MIESLQVLYLMVCAAPPAQQTLHVVTPLLETGWNVCVLATPQASRWIDQSALEVATGHIVRTDYKLPGEADPLPKADAILVMPATFNTINKWAQGIGDTLVASILCEVLGRWTPPVVVVPCLKMVSSL
;
A
#
# COMPACT_ATOMS: atom_id res chain seq x y z
N MET A 1 -21.10 10.68 19.05
CA MET A 1 -19.80 10.02 18.85
C MET A 1 -19.53 10.03 17.37
N ILE A 2 -18.45 10.64 16.92
CA ILE A 2 -17.97 10.45 15.55
C ILE A 2 -17.28 9.09 15.59
N GLU A 3 -17.83 8.07 14.93
CA GLU A 3 -17.11 6.81 14.74
C GLU A 3 -15.81 7.13 14.01
N SER A 4 -14.67 6.76 14.60
CA SER A 4 -13.39 6.89 13.92
C SER A 4 -13.39 5.96 12.73
N LEU A 5 -13.27 6.51 11.52
CA LEU A 5 -13.16 5.71 10.29
C LEU A 5 -11.98 4.74 10.43
N GLN A 6 -12.20 3.48 10.04
CA GLN A 6 -11.14 2.49 10.00
C GLN A 6 -10.13 2.86 8.91
N VAL A 7 -8.84 2.70 9.20
CA VAL A 7 -7.75 3.07 8.32
C VAL A 7 -7.32 1.86 7.47
N LEU A 8 -7.34 2.03 6.15
CA LEU A 8 -6.83 1.04 5.21
C LEU A 8 -5.54 1.53 4.57
N TYR A 9 -4.46 0.78 4.74
CA TYR A 9 -3.26 0.99 3.94
C TYR A 9 -3.40 0.24 2.61
N LEU A 10 -3.51 1.00 1.52
CA LEU A 10 -3.43 0.48 0.15
C LEU A 10 -1.97 0.52 -0.32
N MET A 11 -1.31 -0.63 -0.30
CA MET A 11 0.08 -0.80 -0.71
C MET A 11 0.18 -1.20 -2.19
N VAL A 12 0.90 -0.40 -2.98
CA VAL A 12 0.95 -0.54 -4.45
C VAL A 12 2.36 -0.92 -4.91
N CYS A 13 2.48 -2.04 -5.62
CA CYS A 13 3.70 -2.45 -6.31
C CYS A 13 3.67 -2.11 -7.80
N ALA A 14 4.84 -2.05 -8.45
CA ALA A 14 4.94 -1.67 -9.86
C ALA A 14 4.48 -2.80 -10.80
N ALA A 15 3.24 -2.71 -11.27
CA ALA A 15 2.65 -3.58 -12.28
C ALA A 15 1.57 -2.80 -13.08
N PRO A 16 1.15 -3.25 -14.27
CA PRO A 16 0.14 -2.54 -15.07
C PRO A 16 -1.13 -2.11 -14.31
N PRO A 17 -1.72 -2.93 -13.42
CA PRO A 17 -2.87 -2.51 -12.62
C PRO A 17 -2.64 -1.32 -11.68
N ALA A 18 -1.38 -0.98 -11.36
CA ALA A 18 -1.07 0.19 -10.52
C ALA A 18 -1.60 1.49 -11.13
N GLN A 19 -1.66 1.60 -12.46
CA GLN A 19 -2.22 2.79 -13.14
C GLN A 19 -3.71 3.01 -12.83
N GLN A 20 -4.40 1.97 -12.34
CA GLN A 20 -5.82 2.01 -11.98
C GLN A 20 -6.04 2.19 -10.47
N THR A 21 -4.99 2.53 -9.70
CA THR A 21 -5.08 2.67 -8.23
C THR A 21 -6.21 3.61 -7.81
N LEU A 22 -6.41 4.72 -8.52
CA LEU A 22 -7.49 5.65 -8.20
C LEU A 22 -8.88 5.01 -8.31
N HIS A 23 -9.10 4.12 -9.30
CA HIS A 23 -10.36 3.37 -9.44
C HIS A 23 -10.59 2.36 -8.31
N VAL A 24 -9.53 1.94 -7.61
CA VAL A 24 -9.62 1.11 -6.40
C VAL A 24 -9.90 1.97 -5.16
N VAL A 25 -9.28 3.15 -5.07
CA VAL A 25 -9.45 4.07 -3.94
C VAL A 25 -10.89 4.57 -3.83
N THR A 26 -11.53 5.00 -4.92
CA THR A 26 -12.89 5.55 -4.90
C THR A 26 -13.92 4.67 -4.18
N PRO A 27 -14.13 3.39 -4.55
CA PRO A 27 -15.11 2.54 -3.86
C PRO A 27 -14.71 2.21 -2.40
N LEU A 28 -13.42 2.23 -2.06
CA LEU A 28 -12.98 2.05 -0.66
C LEU A 28 -13.39 3.26 0.20
N LEU A 29 -13.26 4.48 -0.32
CA LEU A 29 -13.74 5.69 0.35
C LEU A 29 -15.28 5.67 0.49
N GLU A 30 -16.01 5.26 -0.55
CA GLU A 30 -17.48 5.15 -0.53
C GLU A 30 -18.01 4.14 0.49
N THR A 31 -17.20 3.14 0.84
CA THR A 31 -17.52 2.15 1.88
C THR A 31 -17.11 2.59 3.29
N GLY A 32 -16.58 3.81 3.43
CA GLY A 32 -16.27 4.42 4.73
C GLY A 32 -14.84 4.17 5.22
N TRP A 33 -13.93 3.65 4.38
CA TRP A 33 -12.52 3.55 4.77
C TRP A 33 -11.82 4.91 4.72
N ASN A 34 -10.96 5.14 5.71
CA ASN A 34 -9.93 6.16 5.61
C ASN A 34 -8.71 5.56 4.89
N VAL A 35 -8.60 5.78 3.58
CA VAL A 35 -7.59 5.12 2.74
C VAL A 35 -6.28 5.90 2.74
N CYS A 36 -5.18 5.26 3.08
CA CYS A 36 -3.83 5.81 2.92
C CYS A 36 -3.04 4.98 1.90
N VAL A 37 -2.46 5.64 0.90
CA VAL A 37 -1.73 4.95 -0.17
C VAL A 37 -0.24 4.94 0.13
N LEU A 38 0.35 3.75 0.08
CA LEU A 38 1.79 3.55 0.17
C LEU A 38 2.26 2.88 -1.11
N ALA A 39 3.22 3.47 -1.81
CA ALA A 39 3.72 2.93 -3.06
C ALA A 39 5.18 2.52 -2.92
N THR A 40 5.56 1.39 -3.51
CA THR A 40 6.99 1.11 -3.72
C THR A 40 7.63 2.22 -4.57
N PRO A 41 8.94 2.49 -4.46
CA PRO A 41 9.61 3.52 -5.27
C PRO A 41 9.44 3.33 -6.78
N GLN A 42 9.25 2.10 -7.25
CA GLN A 42 8.93 1.84 -8.66
C GLN A 42 7.47 2.12 -8.98
N ALA A 43 6.53 1.81 -8.09
CA ALA A 43 5.10 2.03 -8.31
C ALA A 43 4.72 3.52 -8.30
N SER A 44 5.46 4.36 -7.57
CA SER A 44 5.24 5.81 -7.54
C SER A 44 5.31 6.46 -8.93
N ARG A 45 6.02 5.81 -9.88
CA ARG A 45 6.14 6.23 -11.28
C ARG A 45 5.00 5.76 -12.17
N TRP A 46 4.12 4.90 -11.65
CA TRP A 46 3.00 4.28 -12.38
C TRP A 46 1.65 4.85 -11.95
N ILE A 47 1.60 5.61 -10.86
CA ILE A 47 0.38 6.15 -10.27
C ILE A 47 0.36 7.68 -10.38
N ASP A 48 -0.83 8.24 -10.51
CA ASP A 48 -1.03 9.69 -10.35
C ASP A 48 -1.09 10.01 -8.85
N GLN A 49 0.06 10.34 -8.27
CA GLN A 49 0.17 10.62 -6.84
C GLN A 49 -0.71 11.80 -6.44
N SER A 50 -0.66 12.91 -7.20
CA SER A 50 -1.46 14.10 -6.91
C SER A 50 -2.96 13.81 -6.89
N ALA A 51 -3.47 13.03 -7.84
CA ALA A 51 -4.89 12.65 -7.85
C ALA A 51 -5.27 11.77 -6.65
N LEU A 52 -4.39 10.86 -6.23
CA LEU A 52 -4.59 10.03 -5.05
C LEU A 52 -4.55 10.86 -3.75
N GLU A 53 -3.65 11.84 -3.66
CA GLU A 53 -3.57 12.74 -2.50
C GLU A 53 -4.82 13.60 -2.37
N VAL A 54 -5.32 14.14 -3.49
CA VAL A 54 -6.59 14.88 -3.52
C VAL A 54 -7.77 13.99 -3.12
N ALA A 55 -7.83 12.76 -3.63
CA ALA A 55 -8.95 11.86 -3.35
C ALA A 55 -8.96 11.35 -1.90
N THR A 56 -7.79 11.07 -1.32
CA THR A 56 -7.67 10.48 0.02
C THR A 56 -7.53 11.51 1.13
N GLY A 57 -7.09 12.73 0.82
CA GLY A 57 -6.70 13.73 1.81
C GLY A 57 -5.38 13.42 2.54
N HIS A 58 -4.66 12.38 2.11
CA HIS A 58 -3.36 11.97 2.69
C HIS A 58 -2.26 12.04 1.63
N ILE A 59 -1.02 12.27 2.07
CA ILE A 59 0.12 12.14 1.15
C ILE A 59 0.26 10.70 0.65
N VAL A 60 0.75 10.52 -0.57
CA VAL A 60 1.18 9.20 -1.04
C VAL A 60 2.58 8.94 -0.49
N ARG A 61 2.71 7.96 0.40
CA ARG A 61 4.03 7.63 0.96
C ARG A 61 4.80 6.70 0.06
N THR A 62 6.06 7.04 -0.19
CA THR A 62 6.99 6.23 -0.99
C THR A 62 8.25 5.86 -0.23
N ASP A 63 8.56 6.59 0.85
CA ASP A 63 9.79 6.45 1.62
C ASP A 63 9.57 6.68 3.12
N TYR A 64 10.58 6.33 3.92
CA TYR A 64 10.60 6.55 5.36
C TYR A 64 10.56 8.04 5.70
N LYS A 65 9.94 8.34 6.83
CA LYS A 65 10.07 9.65 7.47
C LYS A 65 11.50 9.84 8.00
N LEU A 66 11.95 11.08 8.11
CA LEU A 66 13.23 11.38 8.74
C LEU A 66 13.16 11.29 10.27
N PRO A 67 14.31 11.11 10.95
CA PRO A 67 14.37 11.19 12.41
C PRO A 67 13.80 12.52 12.92
N GLY A 68 12.89 12.45 13.89
CA GLY A 68 12.22 13.63 14.46
C GLY A 68 10.92 14.05 13.75
N GLU A 69 10.63 13.54 12.55
CA GLU A 69 9.36 13.80 11.88
C GLU A 69 8.22 12.97 12.48
N ALA A 70 7.03 13.57 12.56
CA ALA A 70 5.80 12.85 12.89
C ALA A 70 5.50 11.81 11.80
N ASP A 71 4.77 10.74 12.16
CA ASP A 71 4.26 9.84 11.12
C ASP A 71 3.21 10.59 10.29
N PRO A 72 3.38 10.70 8.96
CA PRO A 72 2.44 11.45 8.13
C PRO A 72 1.09 10.75 7.95
N LEU A 73 0.96 9.48 8.33
CA LEU A 73 -0.29 8.72 8.22
C LEU A 73 -0.78 8.19 9.56
N PRO A 74 -2.11 8.06 9.76
CA PRO A 74 -2.65 7.34 10.89
C PRO A 74 -2.28 5.84 10.82
N LYS A 75 -2.34 5.13 11.94
CA LYS A 75 -2.06 3.69 11.98
C LYS A 75 -3.12 2.90 11.23
N ALA A 76 -2.70 1.88 10.49
CA ALA A 76 -3.59 1.00 9.74
C ALA A 76 -4.39 0.06 10.65
N ASP A 77 -5.68 -0.09 10.36
CA ASP A 77 -6.55 -1.16 10.88
C ASP A 77 -6.58 -2.37 9.94
N ALA A 78 -6.26 -2.18 8.66
CA ALA A 78 -6.11 -3.23 7.66
C ALA A 78 -5.08 -2.85 6.60
N ILE A 79 -4.48 -3.84 5.94
CA ILE A 79 -3.55 -3.65 4.82
C ILE A 79 -4.06 -4.42 3.60
N LEU A 80 -4.14 -3.74 2.46
CA LEU A 80 -4.37 -4.32 1.14
C LEU A 80 -3.14 -4.07 0.26
N VAL A 81 -2.45 -5.14 -0.17
CA VAL A 81 -1.36 -5.05 -1.14
C VAL A 81 -1.91 -5.37 -2.52
N MET A 82 -2.15 -4.34 -3.34
CA MET A 82 -2.73 -4.47 -4.67
C MET A 82 -2.23 -3.38 -5.64
N PRO A 83 -1.62 -3.77 -6.77
CA PRO A 83 -1.10 -5.10 -7.06
C PRO A 83 0.11 -5.44 -6.18
N ALA A 84 0.29 -6.72 -5.86
CA ALA A 84 1.50 -7.25 -5.24
C ALA A 84 2.38 -7.96 -6.27
N THR A 85 3.57 -7.45 -6.55
CA THR A 85 4.48 -8.07 -7.53
C THR A 85 5.24 -9.26 -6.93
N PHE A 86 5.71 -10.16 -7.80
CA PHE A 86 6.57 -11.28 -7.41
C PHE A 86 7.78 -10.84 -6.57
N ASN A 87 8.41 -9.71 -6.96
CA ASN A 87 9.56 -9.16 -6.25
C ASN A 87 9.21 -8.77 -4.81
N THR A 88 8.12 -8.03 -4.59
CA THR A 88 7.72 -7.61 -3.24
C THR A 88 7.30 -8.80 -2.38
N ILE A 89 6.58 -9.77 -2.97
CA ILE A 89 6.18 -10.99 -2.25
C ILE A 89 7.41 -11.78 -1.79
N ASN A 90 8.41 -11.98 -2.66
CA ASN A 90 9.63 -12.70 -2.29
C ASN A 90 10.47 -11.97 -1.25
N LYS A 91 10.57 -10.64 -1.36
CA LYS A 91 11.22 -9.82 -0.33
C LYS A 91 10.55 -9.98 1.02
N TRP A 92 9.22 -9.90 1.04
CA TRP A 92 8.45 -10.10 2.26
C TRP A 92 8.64 -11.50 2.85
N ALA A 93 8.54 -12.55 2.03
CA ALA A 93 8.72 -13.94 2.47
C ALA A 93 10.13 -14.21 3.04
N GLN A 94 11.14 -13.47 2.59
CA GLN A 94 12.52 -13.59 3.05
C GLN A 94 12.90 -12.60 4.17
N GLY A 95 11.97 -11.76 4.61
CA GLY A 95 12.24 -10.73 5.63
C GLY A 95 13.11 -9.57 5.12
N ILE A 96 13.14 -9.31 3.81
CA ILE A 96 13.90 -8.22 3.19
C ILE A 96 13.06 -6.94 3.20
N GLY A 97 13.44 -5.99 4.06
CA GLY A 97 12.75 -4.71 4.27
C GLY A 97 13.39 -3.50 3.57
N ASP A 98 13.97 -3.64 2.38
CA ASP A 98 14.73 -2.58 1.69
C ASP A 98 13.89 -1.46 1.04
N THR A 99 12.56 -1.49 1.22
CA THR A 99 11.63 -0.43 0.84
C THR A 99 10.62 -0.25 1.97
N LEU A 100 10.03 0.95 2.10
CA LEU A 100 9.01 1.22 3.12
C LEU A 100 7.90 0.16 3.13
N VAL A 101 7.33 -0.15 1.96
CA VAL A 101 6.28 -1.16 1.80
C VAL A 101 6.74 -2.53 2.31
N ALA A 102 7.91 -3.01 1.89
CA ALA A 102 8.40 -4.32 2.32
C ALA A 102 8.73 -4.35 3.82
N SER A 103 9.28 -3.27 4.37
CA SER A 103 9.54 -3.13 5.80
C SER A 103 8.27 -3.19 6.64
N ILE A 104 7.22 -2.45 6.27
CA ILE A 104 5.94 -2.49 7.01
C ILE A 104 5.35 -3.90 6.93
N LEU A 105 5.38 -4.55 5.77
CA LEU A 105 4.93 -5.94 5.62
C LEU A 105 5.71 -6.90 6.54
N CYS A 106 7.03 -6.75 6.65
CA CYS A 106 7.85 -7.56 7.56
C CYS A 106 7.52 -7.29 9.03
N GLU A 107 7.27 -6.03 9.39
CA GLU A 107 6.90 -5.65 10.78
C GLU A 107 5.57 -6.28 11.20
N VAL A 108 4.56 -6.24 10.32
CA VAL A 108 3.25 -6.82 10.62
C VAL A 108 3.24 -8.34 10.51
N LEU A 109 4.19 -8.98 9.81
CA LEU A 109 4.27 -10.45 9.75
C LEU A 109 4.40 -11.09 11.14
N GLY A 110 5.11 -10.43 12.06
CA GLY A 110 5.25 -10.86 13.45
C GLY A 110 4.06 -10.52 14.34
N ARG A 111 3.05 -9.82 13.82
CA ARG A 111 1.90 -9.31 14.56
C ARG A 111 0.62 -9.86 13.93
N TRP A 112 -0.28 -10.43 14.72
CA TRP A 112 -1.57 -10.87 14.20
C TRP A 112 -2.49 -9.71 13.75
N THR A 113 -2.03 -8.46 13.90
CA THR A 113 -2.75 -7.23 13.53
C THR A 113 -1.79 -6.17 12.98
N PRO A 114 -2.24 -5.34 12.00
CA PRO A 114 -3.51 -5.45 11.27
C PRO A 114 -3.52 -6.63 10.27
N PRO A 115 -4.71 -7.17 9.89
CA PRO A 115 -4.80 -8.19 8.85
C PRO A 115 -4.26 -7.67 7.51
N VAL A 116 -3.60 -8.56 6.78
CA VAL A 116 -3.00 -8.28 5.47
C VAL A 116 -3.69 -9.12 4.39
N VAL A 117 -4.25 -8.46 3.39
CA VAL A 117 -4.75 -9.07 2.16
C VAL A 117 -3.79 -8.75 1.03
N VAL A 118 -3.40 -9.77 0.26
CA VAL A 118 -2.47 -9.62 -0.87
C VAL A 118 -3.16 -10.05 -2.15
N VAL A 119 -3.09 -9.22 -3.18
CA VAL A 119 -3.61 -9.49 -4.52
C VAL A 119 -2.42 -9.59 -5.49
N PRO A 120 -1.89 -10.80 -5.73
CA PRO A 120 -0.72 -10.99 -6.58
C PRO A 120 -0.99 -10.57 -8.02
N CYS A 121 -0.05 -9.82 -8.60
CA CYS A 121 0.05 -9.56 -10.03
C CYS A 121 1.39 -10.07 -10.51
N LEU A 122 1.38 -11.29 -11.04
CA LEU A 122 2.57 -11.99 -11.48
C LEU A 122 2.59 -12.02 -13.00
N LYS A 123 3.78 -11.93 -13.58
CA LYS A 123 3.92 -12.13 -15.03
C LYS A 123 3.54 -13.57 -15.34
N MET A 124 2.52 -13.74 -16.17
CA MET A 124 2.21 -15.06 -16.71
C MET A 124 3.35 -15.47 -17.62
N VAL A 125 3.94 -16.63 -17.37
CA VAL A 125 4.77 -17.28 -18.38
C VAL A 125 3.81 -17.65 -19.51
N SER A 126 3.94 -17.02 -20.68
CA SER A 126 3.31 -17.56 -21.89
C SER A 126 3.92 -18.95 -22.06
N SER A 127 3.10 -19.99 -21.91
CA SER A 127 3.51 -21.38 -22.07
C SER A 127 4.30 -21.56 -23.36
N LEU A 128 5.39 -22.33 -23.22
CA LEU A 128 6.12 -23.00 -24.29
C LEU A 128 5.19 -23.65 -25.31
#